data_AF-A0A6N6QAV0-F1
#
_entry.id   AF-A0A6N6QAV0-F1
#
_cell.length_a   1.000
_cell.length_b   1.000
_cell.length_c   1.000
_cell.angle_alpha   90.00
_cell.angle_beta   90.00
_cell.angle_gamma   90.00
#
_symmetry.space_group_name_H-M   'P 1'
#
loop_
_entity.id
_entity.type
_entity.pdbx_description
1 polymer ?
#
loop_
_entity_poly.entity_id
_entity_poly.type
_entity_poly.pdbx_seq_one_letter_code
_entity_poly.pdbx_strand_id
1 'polypeptide(L)'
;MILVAGRQRKRAQHVLDGIGAQDAPGLETVLIDLAPDLPPLVHPPGLDVRLTRGNLPGGFHAARALGVRLARSPIAAFLEEHCRPEAGWAQAVIRAFETGPWAAVGYSFVNANPGTWVSRACMLADYALWEAPHPDTEARLLPGNNVAYRRDTLLAYGDRLGALLSPDFVLHERLRLDGQRLFMAGSAVASHENPEALGFLLTANHAYCRVLAHGRAETGSWSRTRRTFYSLAVPLGAPAIKLVRVARHIARRPGCWLPCLSALPVILPAFLWSSVGEALGCSFGPGSAVGDFEEYELNRART
;
A
#
# COMPACT_ATOMS: atom_id res chain seq x y z
N MET A 1 -5.89 -13.84 3.74
CA MET A 1 -5.46 -12.89 2.71
C MET A 1 -6.66 -12.20 2.11
N ILE A 2 -6.63 -10.88 1.90
CA ILE A 2 -7.68 -10.11 1.21
C ILE A 2 -7.07 -9.57 -0.08
N LEU A 3 -7.66 -9.93 -1.22
CA LEU A 3 -7.25 -9.48 -2.54
C LEU A 3 -8.43 -8.75 -3.20
N VAL A 4 -8.20 -7.51 -3.63
CA VAL A 4 -9.14 -6.79 -4.49
C VAL A 4 -8.59 -6.85 -5.91
N ALA A 5 -9.36 -7.43 -6.82
CA ALA A 5 -8.96 -7.63 -8.20
C ALA A 5 -9.73 -6.69 -9.13
N GLY A 6 -8.99 -6.01 -10.00
CA GLY A 6 -9.50 -5.14 -11.03
C GLY A 6 -9.45 -5.76 -12.41
N ARG A 7 -9.24 -4.90 -13.41
CA ARG A 7 -9.23 -5.28 -14.83
C ARG A 7 -7.93 -5.97 -15.25
N GLN A 8 -6.84 -5.79 -14.49
CA GLN A 8 -5.54 -6.39 -14.80
C GLN A 8 -5.46 -7.86 -14.34
N ARG A 9 -6.20 -8.74 -15.02
CA ARG A 9 -6.42 -10.15 -14.60
C ARG A 9 -5.13 -10.94 -14.37
N LYS A 10 -4.10 -10.73 -15.20
CA LYS A 10 -2.81 -11.42 -15.04
C LYS A 10 -2.14 -11.09 -13.71
N ARG A 11 -2.25 -9.84 -13.26
CA ARG A 11 -1.66 -9.37 -11.99
C ARG A 11 -2.34 -10.04 -10.81
N ALA A 12 -3.66 -9.92 -10.73
CA ALA A 12 -4.44 -10.57 -9.68
C ALA A 12 -4.25 -12.10 -9.66
N GLN A 13 -4.13 -12.73 -10.85
CA GLN A 13 -3.83 -14.16 -10.94
C GLN A 13 -2.45 -14.50 -10.35
N HIS A 14 -1.41 -13.71 -10.65
CA HIS A 14 -0.08 -13.93 -10.07
C HIS A 14 -0.08 -13.84 -8.54
N VAL A 15 -0.91 -12.96 -7.96
CA VAL A 15 -1.07 -12.89 -6.50
C VAL A 15 -1.73 -14.15 -5.96
N LEU A 16 -2.82 -14.61 -6.58
CA LEU A 16 -3.51 -15.85 -6.18
C LEU A 16 -2.57 -17.05 -6.26
N ASP A 17 -1.82 -17.19 -7.34
CA ASP A 17 -0.86 -18.28 -7.52
C ASP A 17 0.24 -18.22 -6.45
N GLY A 18 0.76 -17.02 -6.15
CA GLY A 18 1.74 -16.79 -5.09
C GLY A 18 1.22 -17.13 -3.70
N ILE A 19 -0.06 -16.83 -3.43
CA ILE A 19 -0.75 -17.17 -2.18
C ILE A 19 -1.00 -18.68 -2.09
N GLY A 20 -1.43 -19.32 -3.17
CA GLY A 20 -1.63 -20.77 -3.23
C GLY A 20 -0.34 -21.58 -3.06
N ALA A 21 0.81 -20.97 -3.31
CA ALA A 21 2.13 -21.57 -3.08
C ALA A 21 2.67 -21.36 -1.65
N GLN A 22 1.96 -20.64 -0.77
CA GLN A 22 2.40 -20.45 0.62
C GLN A 22 2.11 -21.69 1.46
N ASP A 23 3.10 -22.15 2.21
CA ASP A 23 2.96 -23.25 3.17
C ASP A 23 2.40 -22.79 4.53
N ALA A 24 1.18 -22.26 4.52
CA ALA A 24 0.51 -21.75 5.71
C ALA A 24 -0.86 -22.44 5.88
N PRO A 25 -0.94 -23.50 6.71
CA PRO A 25 -2.20 -24.17 6.99
C PRO A 25 -3.26 -23.20 7.53
N GLY A 26 -4.47 -23.28 6.99
CA GLY A 26 -5.57 -22.38 7.37
C GLY A 26 -5.53 -20.99 6.72
N LEU A 27 -4.63 -20.77 5.75
CA LEU A 27 -4.66 -19.56 4.93
C LEU A 27 -5.90 -19.55 4.03
N GLU A 28 -6.87 -18.71 4.38
CA GLU A 28 -7.99 -18.38 3.51
C GLU A 28 -7.70 -17.13 2.67
N THR A 29 -8.36 -17.02 1.52
CA THR A 29 -8.33 -15.87 0.62
C THR A 29 -9.73 -15.32 0.45
N VAL A 30 -9.93 -14.05 0.81
CA VAL A 30 -11.13 -13.29 0.48
C VAL A 30 -10.84 -12.49 -0.77
N LEU A 31 -11.43 -12.91 -1.88
CA LEU A 31 -11.28 -12.29 -3.19
C LEU A 31 -12.49 -11.39 -3.47
N ILE A 32 -12.24 -10.10 -3.64
CA ILE A 32 -13.23 -9.11 -4.07
C ILE A 32 -12.93 -8.74 -5.53
N ASP A 33 -13.71 -9.29 -6.45
CA ASP A 33 -13.52 -9.12 -7.90
C ASP A 33 -14.43 -8.01 -8.44
N LEU A 34 -13.82 -6.87 -8.77
CA LEU A 34 -14.52 -5.66 -9.25
C LEU A 34 -14.64 -5.61 -10.78
N ALA A 35 -14.24 -6.66 -11.50
CA ALA A 35 -14.35 -6.75 -12.96
C ALA A 35 -15.30 -7.90 -13.38
N PRO A 36 -16.61 -7.81 -13.08
CA PRO A 36 -17.56 -8.87 -13.37
C PRO A 36 -17.76 -9.13 -14.87
N ASP A 37 -17.36 -8.19 -15.73
CA ASP A 37 -17.40 -8.27 -17.20
C ASP A 37 -16.25 -9.09 -17.81
N LEU A 38 -15.19 -9.39 -17.05
CA LEU A 38 -14.00 -10.12 -17.53
C LEU A 38 -13.98 -11.56 -17.01
N PRO A 39 -13.29 -12.51 -17.66
CA PRO A 39 -13.22 -13.89 -17.16
C PRO A 39 -12.82 -13.99 -15.67
N PRO A 40 -13.42 -14.92 -14.90
CA PRO A 40 -13.08 -15.12 -13.50
C PRO A 40 -11.62 -15.56 -13.34
N LEU A 41 -11.03 -15.24 -12.19
CA LEU A 41 -9.71 -15.74 -11.83
C LEU A 41 -9.79 -17.25 -11.57
N VAL A 42 -8.69 -17.94 -11.83
CA VAL A 42 -8.56 -19.37 -11.58
C VAL A 42 -8.01 -19.56 -10.17
N HIS A 43 -8.70 -20.33 -9.35
CA HIS A 43 -8.28 -20.54 -7.96
C HIS A 43 -7.29 -21.72 -7.89
N PRO A 44 -6.11 -21.54 -7.27
CA PRO A 44 -5.19 -22.64 -7.04
C PRO A 44 -5.87 -23.79 -6.27
N PRO A 45 -5.62 -25.07 -6.64
CA PRO A 45 -6.19 -26.21 -5.93
C PRO A 45 -5.85 -26.18 -4.43
N GLY A 46 -6.84 -26.41 -3.58
CA GLY A 46 -6.65 -26.45 -2.13
C GLY A 46 -6.63 -25.10 -1.41
N LEU A 47 -6.63 -23.98 -2.14
CA LEU A 47 -6.77 -22.64 -1.55
C LEU A 47 -8.24 -22.39 -1.17
N ASP A 48 -8.51 -22.10 0.10
CA ASP A 48 -9.86 -21.69 0.55
C ASP A 48 -10.15 -20.27 0.05
N VAL A 49 -10.97 -20.13 -0.98
CA VAL A 49 -11.31 -18.84 -1.59
C VAL A 49 -12.78 -18.48 -1.36
N ARG A 50 -12.99 -17.33 -0.71
CA ARG A 50 -14.28 -16.64 -0.59
C ARG A 50 -14.37 -15.53 -1.61
N LEU A 51 -15.20 -15.72 -2.62
CA LEU A 51 -15.36 -14.78 -3.73
C LEU A 51 -16.60 -13.89 -3.54
N THR A 52 -16.41 -12.57 -3.61
CA THR A 52 -17.48 -11.62 -3.93
C THR A 52 -17.14 -10.96 -5.25
N ARG A 53 -18.09 -10.95 -6.20
CA ARG A 53 -17.86 -10.43 -7.54
C ARG A 53 -19.01 -9.54 -7.99
N GLY A 54 -18.70 -8.35 -8.49
CA GLY A 54 -19.71 -7.40 -8.95
C GLY A 54 -19.25 -5.94 -8.94
N ASN A 55 -20.12 -5.06 -9.42
CA ASN A 55 -19.93 -3.60 -9.35
C ASN A 55 -20.32 -3.12 -7.95
N LEU A 56 -19.36 -3.13 -7.03
CA LEU A 56 -19.58 -2.75 -5.64
C LEU A 56 -19.51 -1.22 -5.48
N PRO A 57 -20.44 -0.60 -4.72
CA PRO A 57 -20.37 0.82 -4.43
C PRO A 57 -19.18 1.14 -3.51
N GLY A 58 -18.58 2.32 -3.69
CA GLY A 58 -17.50 2.83 -2.82
C GLY A 58 -16.08 2.39 -3.21
N GLY A 59 -15.92 1.69 -4.34
CA GLY A 59 -14.64 1.50 -5.01
C GLY A 59 -13.62 0.66 -4.23
N PHE A 60 -12.33 0.93 -4.44
CA PHE A 60 -11.23 0.09 -3.96
C PHE A 60 -11.21 -0.07 -2.43
N HIS A 61 -11.41 1.03 -1.71
CA HIS A 61 -11.32 1.02 -0.24
C HIS A 61 -12.55 0.36 0.42
N ALA A 62 -13.74 0.54 -0.15
CA ALA A 62 -14.94 -0.16 0.30
C ALA A 62 -14.83 -1.67 0.06
N ALA A 63 -14.24 -2.08 -1.07
CA ALA A 63 -13.94 -3.48 -1.36
C ALA A 63 -12.97 -4.07 -0.33
N ARG A 64 -11.91 -3.35 0.04
CA ARG A 64 -10.98 -3.77 1.11
C ARG A 64 -11.70 -3.94 2.46
N ALA A 65 -12.54 -2.99 2.86
CA ALA A 65 -13.32 -3.08 4.09
C ALA A 65 -14.34 -4.23 4.06
N LEU A 66 -14.97 -4.50 2.92
CA LEU A 66 -15.83 -5.67 2.73
C LEU A 66 -15.03 -6.97 2.91
N GLY A 67 -13.82 -7.03 2.35
CA GLY A 67 -12.90 -8.15 2.52
C GLY A 67 -12.63 -8.47 3.99
N VAL A 68 -12.41 -7.44 4.82
CA VAL A 68 -12.20 -7.61 6.28
C VAL A 68 -13.44 -8.20 6.97
N ARG A 69 -14.63 -7.72 6.61
CA ARG A 69 -15.89 -8.20 7.18
C ARG A 69 -16.15 -9.66 6.83
N LEU A 70 -15.82 -10.07 5.60
CA LEU A 70 -16.00 -11.43 5.10
C LEU A 70 -14.91 -12.42 5.56
N ALA A 71 -13.73 -11.92 5.93
CA ALA A 71 -12.68 -12.75 6.51
C ALA A 71 -13.15 -13.39 7.82
N ARG A 72 -12.64 -14.60 8.11
CA ARG A 72 -12.85 -15.34 9.36
C ARG A 72 -11.57 -15.39 10.20
N SER A 73 -10.41 -15.37 9.54
CA SER A 73 -9.10 -15.43 10.22
C SER A 73 -8.84 -14.21 11.11
N PRO A 74 -8.14 -14.38 12.24
CA PRO A 74 -7.84 -13.29 13.17
C PRO A 74 -6.87 -12.24 12.60
N ILE A 75 -6.18 -12.56 11.51
CA ILE A 75 -5.26 -11.67 10.79
C ILE A 75 -5.85 -11.39 9.40
N ALA A 76 -6.04 -10.11 9.10
CA ALA A 76 -6.43 -9.60 7.79
C ALA A 76 -5.19 -9.04 7.09
N ALA A 77 -4.60 -9.83 6.17
CA ALA A 77 -3.46 -9.41 5.34
C ALA A 77 -3.93 -8.87 3.99
N PHE A 78 -3.29 -7.80 3.51
CA PHE A 78 -3.53 -7.20 2.20
C PHE A 78 -2.27 -7.23 1.35
N LEU A 79 -2.41 -7.47 0.06
CA LEU A 79 -1.41 -7.20 -0.97
C LEU A 79 -2.15 -6.57 -2.14
N GLU A 80 -1.51 -5.61 -2.78
CA GLU A 80 -1.97 -5.07 -4.05
C GLU A 80 -1.94 -6.16 -5.12
N GLU A 81 -2.80 -6.05 -6.14
CA GLU A 81 -2.85 -7.04 -7.22
C GLU A 81 -1.56 -7.09 -8.05
N HIS A 82 -0.70 -6.07 -7.95
CA HIS A 82 0.61 -5.98 -8.60
C HIS A 82 1.78 -6.28 -7.63
N CYS A 83 1.48 -6.92 -6.50
CA CYS A 83 2.47 -7.50 -5.58
C CYS A 83 2.43 -9.02 -5.63
N ARG A 84 3.54 -9.68 -5.34
CA ARG A 84 3.61 -11.13 -5.18
C ARG A 84 4.27 -11.49 -3.85
N PRO A 85 3.65 -12.34 -3.02
CA PRO A 85 4.31 -12.83 -1.82
C PRO A 85 5.49 -13.74 -2.21
N GLU A 86 6.66 -13.50 -1.64
CA GLU A 86 7.78 -14.45 -1.76
C GLU A 86 7.51 -15.71 -0.92
N ALA A 87 8.31 -16.76 -1.13
CA ALA A 87 8.21 -17.97 -0.34
C ALA A 87 8.42 -17.67 1.16
N GLY A 88 7.54 -18.19 2.02
CA GLY A 88 7.60 -18.00 3.47
C GLY A 88 6.97 -16.69 3.98
N TRP A 89 6.42 -15.85 3.09
CA TRP A 89 5.78 -14.58 3.45
C TRP A 89 4.67 -14.79 4.49
N ALA A 90 3.76 -15.74 4.26
CA ALA A 90 2.60 -15.93 5.14
C ALA A 90 3.02 -16.32 6.57
N GLN A 91 3.99 -17.23 6.70
CA GLN A 91 4.52 -17.68 7.98
C GLN A 91 5.32 -16.58 8.67
N ALA A 92 6.04 -15.73 7.93
CA ALA A 92 6.72 -14.57 8.49
C ALA A 92 5.72 -13.56 9.07
N VAL A 93 4.61 -13.31 8.39
CA VAL A 93 3.52 -12.45 8.91
C VAL A 93 2.90 -13.06 10.18
N ILE A 94 2.59 -14.36 10.19
CA ILE A 94 2.03 -15.04 11.35
C ILE A 94 2.98 -14.95 12.54
N ARG A 95 4.25 -15.34 12.36
CA ARG A 95 5.29 -15.25 13.40
C ARG A 95 5.43 -13.84 13.95
N ALA A 96 5.37 -12.82 13.09
CA ALA A 96 5.46 -11.45 13.53
C ALA A 96 4.37 -11.10 14.55
N PHE A 97 3.11 -11.50 14.32
CA PHE A 97 2.01 -11.29 15.28
C PHE A 97 2.14 -12.10 16.58
N GLU A 98 2.97 -13.14 16.61
CA GLU A 98 3.27 -13.92 17.82
C GLU A 98 4.35 -13.25 18.68
N THR A 99 5.19 -12.39 18.10
CA THR A 99 6.30 -11.74 18.83
C THR A 99 5.85 -10.58 19.74
N GLY A 100 4.63 -10.09 19.61
CA GLY A 100 4.15 -8.98 20.42
C GLY A 100 2.72 -8.53 20.12
N PRO A 101 2.23 -7.55 20.89
CA PRO A 101 0.87 -7.01 20.77
C PRO A 101 0.78 -6.00 19.61
N TRP A 102 1.15 -6.44 18.41
CA TRP A 102 1.10 -5.59 17.22
C TRP A 102 -0.32 -5.53 16.68
N ALA A 103 -0.81 -4.31 16.43
CA ALA A 103 -2.07 -4.11 15.72
C ALA A 103 -1.92 -4.29 14.21
N ALA A 104 -0.72 -4.00 13.69
CA ALA A 104 -0.40 -4.12 12.28
C ALA A 104 1.04 -4.59 12.06
N VAL A 105 1.25 -5.36 10.99
CA VAL A 105 2.54 -5.89 10.54
C VAL A 105 2.74 -5.53 9.06
N GLY A 106 3.78 -4.75 8.75
CA GLY A 106 4.20 -4.46 7.37
C GLY A 106 5.10 -5.54 6.78
N TYR A 107 5.44 -5.40 5.50
CA TYR A 107 6.30 -6.31 4.73
C TYR A 107 7.51 -5.59 4.17
N SER A 108 8.56 -6.33 3.81
CA SER A 108 9.68 -5.79 3.07
C SER A 108 9.53 -6.09 1.59
N PHE A 109 10.14 -5.27 0.74
CA PHE A 109 9.90 -5.31 -0.70
C PHE A 109 11.15 -5.49 -1.53
N VAL A 110 11.03 -6.27 -2.61
CA VAL A 110 11.97 -6.31 -3.73
C VAL A 110 11.27 -5.83 -5.00
N ASN A 111 12.04 -5.35 -5.98
CA ASN A 111 11.48 -4.93 -7.26
C ASN A 111 11.19 -6.16 -8.14
N ALA A 112 9.94 -6.34 -8.58
CA ALA A 112 9.54 -7.45 -9.44
C ALA A 112 9.99 -7.28 -10.90
N ASN A 113 10.17 -6.05 -11.38
CA ASN A 113 10.51 -5.71 -12.77
C ASN A 113 11.68 -4.71 -12.86
N PRO A 114 12.89 -5.05 -12.37
CA PRO A 114 14.02 -4.11 -12.30
C PRO A 114 14.67 -3.79 -13.65
N GLY A 115 14.09 -4.26 -14.78
CA GLY A 115 14.67 -4.13 -16.12
C GLY A 115 14.80 -2.68 -16.59
N THR A 116 13.85 -1.82 -16.23
CA THR A 116 13.87 -0.41 -16.63
C THR A 116 14.45 0.51 -15.55
N TRP A 117 15.09 1.59 -15.99
CA TRP A 117 15.61 2.63 -15.09
C TRP A 117 14.49 3.26 -14.25
N VAL A 118 13.33 3.53 -14.87
CA VAL A 118 12.18 4.11 -14.19
C VAL A 118 11.66 3.16 -13.11
N SER A 119 11.51 1.87 -13.39
CA SER A 119 11.05 0.90 -12.37
C SER A 119 11.98 0.87 -11.15
N ARG A 120 13.30 0.83 -11.37
CA ARG A 120 14.28 0.88 -10.26
C ARG A 120 14.18 2.18 -9.45
N ALA A 121 13.95 3.30 -10.12
CA ALA A 121 13.78 4.58 -9.46
C ALA A 121 12.43 4.68 -8.70
N CYS A 122 11.34 4.10 -9.22
CA CYS A 122 10.05 4.01 -8.53
C CYS A 122 10.18 3.22 -7.22
N MET A 123 10.86 2.06 -7.28
CA MET A 123 11.13 1.26 -6.08
C MET A 123 11.83 2.09 -4.99
N LEU A 124 12.81 2.91 -5.38
CA LEU A 124 13.51 3.79 -4.44
C LEU A 124 12.64 4.98 -3.99
N ALA A 125 11.77 5.51 -4.86
CA ALA A 125 10.88 6.63 -4.53
C ALA A 125 9.83 6.24 -3.48
N ASP A 126 9.17 5.09 -3.70
CA ASP A 126 7.95 4.72 -2.98
C ASP A 126 8.21 3.68 -1.88
N TYR A 127 9.20 2.78 -2.08
CA TYR A 127 9.45 1.63 -1.21
C TYR A 127 10.81 1.62 -0.49
N ALA A 128 11.67 2.63 -0.67
CA ALA A 128 12.99 2.67 0.00
C ALA A 128 12.92 2.41 1.50
N LEU A 129 11.92 2.94 2.20
CA LEU A 129 11.77 2.77 3.65
C LEU A 129 11.55 1.31 4.07
N TRP A 130 11.04 0.48 3.16
CA TRP A 130 10.65 -0.91 3.39
C TRP A 130 11.37 -1.87 2.44
N GLU A 131 12.43 -1.45 1.76
CA GLU A 131 13.17 -2.30 0.82
C GLU A 131 13.85 -3.46 1.58
N ALA A 132 13.79 -4.68 1.03
CA ALA A 132 14.53 -5.83 1.55
C ALA A 132 16.04 -5.72 1.22
N PRO A 133 16.95 -6.26 2.06
CA PRO A 133 16.70 -6.80 3.40
C PRO A 133 16.35 -5.69 4.41
N HIS A 134 15.27 -5.88 5.16
CA HIS A 134 14.85 -4.95 6.21
C HIS A 134 14.96 -5.66 7.58
N PRO A 135 15.39 -4.99 8.66
CA PRO A 135 15.40 -5.59 9.99
C PRO A 135 13.98 -5.69 10.58
N ASP A 136 13.77 -6.65 11.45
CA ASP A 136 12.57 -6.72 12.28
C ASP A 136 12.58 -5.59 13.31
N THR A 137 11.55 -4.75 13.32
CA THR A 137 11.52 -3.57 14.20
C THR A 137 10.13 -3.03 14.45
N GLU A 138 9.93 -2.39 15.61
CA GLU A 138 8.75 -1.57 15.84
C GLU A 138 8.77 -0.36 14.90
N ALA A 139 7.65 -0.10 14.24
CA ALA A 139 7.55 0.87 13.18
C ALA A 139 6.56 1.99 13.50
N ARG A 140 6.78 3.14 12.85
CA ARG A 140 5.81 4.25 12.86
C ARG A 140 5.00 4.34 11.57
N LEU A 141 5.50 3.72 10.51
CA LEU A 141 4.97 3.75 9.15
C LEU A 141 5.17 2.38 8.52
N LEU A 142 4.11 1.83 7.95
CA LEU A 142 4.12 0.55 7.23
C LEU A 142 3.80 0.79 5.73
N PRO A 143 4.05 -0.18 4.84
CA PRO A 143 3.93 -0.02 3.39
C PRO A 143 2.48 -0.03 2.89
N GLY A 144 1.65 0.86 3.44
CA GLY A 144 0.33 1.22 2.94
C GLY A 144 -0.59 0.02 2.64
N ASN A 145 -1.01 -0.10 1.38
CA ASN A 145 -1.92 -1.12 0.88
C ASN A 145 -1.42 -2.57 1.05
N ASN A 146 -0.16 -2.76 1.44
CA ASN A 146 0.47 -4.06 1.66
C ASN A 146 0.83 -4.25 3.14
N VAL A 147 -0.19 -4.47 3.97
CA VAL A 147 -0.05 -4.58 5.43
C VAL A 147 -1.01 -5.64 5.94
N ALA A 148 -0.61 -6.33 7.02
CA ALA A 148 -1.49 -7.20 7.78
C ALA A 148 -1.93 -6.53 9.07
N TYR A 149 -3.18 -6.76 9.46
CA TYR A 149 -3.76 -6.20 10.67
C TYR A 149 -4.43 -7.28 11.50
N ARG A 150 -4.51 -7.05 12.81
CA ARG A 150 -5.48 -7.74 13.66
C ARG A 150 -6.89 -7.43 13.15
N ARG A 151 -7.67 -8.46 12.82
CA ARG A 151 -8.98 -8.32 12.19
C ARG A 151 -9.97 -7.62 13.12
N ASP A 152 -10.01 -8.00 14.39
CA ASP A 152 -10.83 -7.37 15.42
C ASP A 152 -10.52 -5.87 15.57
N THR A 153 -9.26 -5.48 15.54
CA THR A 153 -8.83 -4.07 15.51
C THR A 153 -9.43 -3.32 14.30
N LEU A 154 -9.46 -3.94 13.12
CA LEU A 154 -10.10 -3.32 11.95
C LEU A 154 -11.62 -3.22 12.10
N LEU A 155 -12.27 -4.29 12.58
CA LEU A 155 -13.72 -4.33 12.76
C LEU A 155 -14.22 -3.33 13.79
N ALA A 156 -13.41 -2.99 14.81
CA ALA A 156 -13.74 -1.99 15.82
C ALA A 156 -14.03 -0.59 15.24
N TYR A 157 -13.55 -0.29 14.02
CA TYR A 157 -13.85 0.99 13.35
C TYR A 157 -15.23 1.03 12.69
N GLY A 158 -15.95 -0.10 12.59
CA GLY A 158 -17.29 -0.17 12.00
C GLY A 158 -17.36 0.47 10.61
N ASP A 159 -18.33 1.37 10.42
CA ASP A 159 -18.56 2.05 9.15
C ASP A 159 -17.39 2.97 8.71
N ARG A 160 -16.55 3.39 9.66
CA ARG A 160 -15.39 4.25 9.37
C ARG A 160 -14.23 3.50 8.73
N LEU A 161 -14.22 2.16 8.76
CA LEU A 161 -13.12 1.34 8.27
C LEU A 161 -12.77 1.64 6.81
N GLY A 162 -13.77 1.80 5.94
CA GLY A 162 -13.54 2.10 4.52
C GLY A 162 -12.77 3.40 4.31
N ALA A 163 -13.13 4.46 5.04
CA ALA A 163 -12.43 5.74 4.96
C ALA A 163 -11.00 5.67 5.54
N LEU A 164 -10.78 4.87 6.59
CA LEU A 164 -9.46 4.70 7.19
C LEU A 164 -8.50 3.88 6.31
N LEU A 165 -9.02 2.98 5.49
CA LEU A 165 -8.26 2.24 4.48
C LEU A 165 -8.01 3.07 3.20
N SER A 166 -8.25 4.40 3.22
CA SER A 166 -8.16 5.30 2.06
C SER A 166 -7.22 6.50 2.26
N PRO A 167 -5.90 6.32 2.11
CA PRO A 167 -5.15 5.07 2.15
C PRO A 167 -4.66 4.76 3.59
N ASP A 168 -4.12 3.55 3.79
CA ASP A 168 -3.80 2.95 5.09
C ASP A 168 -2.92 3.80 6.02
N PHE A 169 -2.15 4.77 5.51
CA PHE A 169 -1.39 5.69 6.35
C PHE A 169 -2.29 6.46 7.32
N VAL A 170 -3.53 6.77 6.93
CA VAL A 170 -4.52 7.40 7.81
C VAL A 170 -4.90 6.45 8.95
N LEU A 171 -5.11 5.17 8.64
CA LEU A 171 -5.33 4.13 9.64
C LEU A 171 -4.12 3.95 10.57
N HIS A 172 -2.88 3.98 10.05
CA HIS A 172 -1.68 3.86 10.88
C HIS A 172 -1.56 5.01 11.88
N GLU A 173 -1.86 6.23 11.46
CA GLU A 173 -1.92 7.39 12.35
C GLU A 173 -3.00 7.21 13.42
N ARG A 174 -4.19 6.74 13.04
CA ARG A 174 -5.28 6.50 13.97
C ARG A 174 -4.93 5.41 15.00
N LEU A 175 -4.42 4.27 14.55
CA LEU A 175 -3.96 3.17 15.41
C LEU A 175 -2.97 3.68 16.47
N ARG A 176 -1.99 4.48 16.06
CA ARG A 176 -1.00 5.05 16.98
C ARG A 176 -1.62 6.04 17.98
N LEU A 177 -2.60 6.84 17.55
CA LEU A 177 -3.35 7.72 18.47
C LEU A 177 -4.18 6.93 19.47
N ASP A 178 -4.62 5.73 19.08
CA ASP A 178 -5.32 4.76 19.95
C ASP A 178 -4.35 3.92 20.81
N GLY A 179 -3.07 4.30 20.87
CA GLY A 179 -2.04 3.62 21.66
C GLY A 179 -1.58 2.28 21.08
N GLN A 180 -2.00 1.94 19.87
CA GLN A 180 -1.62 0.70 19.20
C GLN A 180 -0.21 0.77 18.61
N ARG A 181 0.44 -0.40 18.55
CA ARG A 181 1.82 -0.55 18.07
C ARG A 181 1.84 -1.22 16.70
N LEU A 182 2.78 -0.79 15.86
CA LEU A 182 2.97 -1.29 14.51
C LEU A 182 4.33 -1.98 14.43
N PHE A 183 4.43 -3.05 13.65
CA PHE A 183 5.66 -3.81 13.51
C PHE A 183 6.01 -4.00 12.04
N MET A 184 7.31 -3.99 11.75
CA MET A 184 7.85 -4.25 10.44
C MET A 184 8.54 -5.61 10.49
N ALA A 185 7.88 -6.64 9.93
CA ALA A 185 8.46 -7.97 9.72
C ALA A 185 9.31 -7.99 8.44
N GLY A 186 10.61 -7.75 8.59
CA GLY A 186 11.53 -7.67 7.47
C GLY A 186 11.72 -8.98 6.71
N SER A 187 11.42 -10.12 7.35
CA SER A 187 11.41 -11.45 6.74
C SER A 187 10.13 -11.77 5.95
N ALA A 188 9.06 -10.99 6.10
CA ALA A 188 7.88 -11.09 5.26
C ALA A 188 8.14 -10.31 3.97
N VAL A 189 8.64 -10.98 2.93
CA VAL A 189 9.05 -10.33 1.67
C VAL A 189 7.94 -10.44 0.63
N ALA A 190 7.69 -9.35 -0.10
CA ALA A 190 6.88 -9.34 -1.31
C ALA A 190 7.63 -8.67 -2.46
N SER A 191 7.45 -9.15 -3.68
CA SER A 191 7.93 -8.46 -4.89
C SER A 191 6.84 -7.52 -5.41
N HIS A 192 7.19 -6.26 -5.68
CA HIS A 192 6.25 -5.24 -6.17
C HIS A 192 6.57 -4.86 -7.62
N GLU A 193 5.57 -4.91 -8.50
CA GLU A 193 5.65 -4.46 -9.89
C GLU A 193 5.54 -2.92 -9.95
N ASN A 194 6.62 -2.28 -10.37
CA ASN A 194 6.74 -0.83 -10.41
C ASN A 194 6.40 -0.27 -11.80
N PRO A 195 5.92 0.98 -11.88
CA PRO A 195 5.77 1.68 -13.16
C PRO A 195 7.07 1.75 -13.97
N GLU A 196 6.97 1.56 -15.28
CA GLU A 196 8.07 1.68 -16.24
C GLU A 196 8.07 3.04 -16.96
N ALA A 197 7.00 3.81 -16.81
CA ALA A 197 6.85 5.14 -17.38
C ALA A 197 6.80 6.22 -16.29
N LEU A 198 7.62 7.27 -16.44
CA LEU A 198 7.66 8.40 -15.49
C LEU A 198 6.29 9.08 -15.38
N GLY A 199 5.58 9.27 -16.51
CA GLY A 199 4.25 9.87 -16.50
C GLY A 199 3.24 9.11 -15.65
N PHE A 200 3.31 7.77 -15.65
CA PHE A 200 2.48 6.94 -14.76
C PHE A 200 2.80 7.24 -13.29
N LEU A 201 4.07 7.19 -12.92
CA LEU A 201 4.52 7.46 -11.54
C LEU A 201 4.05 8.83 -11.06
N LEU A 202 4.23 9.88 -11.88
CA LEU A 202 3.83 11.24 -11.52
C LEU A 202 2.33 11.31 -11.23
N THR A 203 1.49 10.85 -12.15
CA THR A 203 0.05 10.98 -11.99
C THR A 203 -0.48 10.10 -10.85
N ALA A 204 0.00 8.86 -10.74
CA ALA A 204 -0.38 7.95 -9.65
C ALA A 204 -0.01 8.53 -8.27
N ASN A 205 1.24 9.00 -8.09
CA ASN A 205 1.68 9.55 -6.80
C ASN A 205 0.99 10.88 -6.45
N HIS A 206 0.68 11.71 -7.45
CA HIS A 206 -0.11 12.92 -7.23
C HIS A 206 -1.52 12.58 -6.76
N ALA A 207 -2.22 11.67 -7.45
CA ALA A 207 -3.56 11.23 -7.06
C ALA A 207 -3.56 10.61 -5.66
N TYR A 208 -2.62 9.69 -5.40
CA TYR A 208 -2.42 9.04 -4.10
C TYR A 208 -2.25 10.07 -2.98
N CYS A 209 -1.29 10.98 -3.12
CA CYS A 209 -0.99 11.96 -2.08
C CYS A 209 -2.12 12.96 -1.87
N ARG A 210 -2.90 13.28 -2.91
CA ARG A 210 -4.12 14.10 -2.80
C ARG A 210 -5.21 13.41 -1.99
N VAL A 211 -5.49 12.14 -2.27
CA VAL A 211 -6.46 11.34 -1.51
C VAL A 211 -6.00 11.20 -0.05
N LEU A 212 -4.73 10.86 0.18
CA LEU A 212 -4.14 10.75 1.51
C LEU A 212 -4.29 12.05 2.32
N ALA A 213 -3.94 13.19 1.75
CA ALA A 213 -3.99 14.47 2.44
C ALA A 213 -5.40 14.86 2.84
N HIS A 214 -6.38 14.60 1.95
CA HIS A 214 -7.78 14.80 2.25
C HIS A 214 -8.25 13.86 3.37
N GLY A 215 -8.00 12.56 3.26
CA GLY A 215 -8.39 11.56 4.26
C GLY A 215 -7.81 11.88 5.64
N ARG A 216 -6.54 12.33 5.69
CA ARG A 216 -5.88 12.78 6.92
C ARG A 216 -6.55 14.01 7.53
N ALA A 217 -6.93 14.98 6.70
CA ALA A 217 -7.56 16.21 7.17
C ALA A 217 -9.01 16.00 7.64
N GLU A 218 -9.76 15.10 7.01
CA GLU A 218 -11.12 14.71 7.42
C GLU A 218 -11.10 13.91 8.72
N THR A 219 -10.33 12.82 8.76
CA THR A 219 -10.27 11.92 9.94
C THR A 219 -9.67 12.59 11.17
N GLY A 220 -8.75 13.53 10.97
CA GLY A 220 -8.18 14.36 12.03
C GLY A 220 -9.02 15.59 12.37
N SER A 221 -10.15 15.82 11.69
CA SER A 221 -11.03 16.99 11.87
C SER A 221 -10.27 18.33 11.86
N TRP A 222 -9.38 18.50 10.88
CA TRP A 222 -8.51 19.67 10.80
C TRP A 222 -9.31 20.95 10.53
N SER A 223 -9.03 21.99 11.32
CA SER A 223 -9.56 23.33 11.08
C SER A 223 -9.11 23.89 9.73
N ARG A 224 -9.87 24.84 9.18
CA ARG A 224 -9.50 25.53 7.93
C ARG A 224 -8.11 26.15 8.02
N THR A 225 -7.78 26.78 9.16
CA THR A 225 -6.45 27.36 9.40
C THR A 225 -5.34 26.31 9.31
N ARG A 226 -5.53 25.14 9.94
CA ARG A 226 -4.55 24.05 9.87
C ARG A 226 -4.38 23.54 8.44
N ARG A 227 -5.48 23.38 7.70
CA ARG A 227 -5.45 22.97 6.28
C ARG A 227 -4.68 23.96 5.43
N THR A 228 -4.95 25.27 5.57
CA THR A 228 -4.25 26.32 4.83
C THR A 228 -2.75 26.32 5.13
N PHE A 229 -2.37 26.30 6.41
CA PHE A 229 -0.96 26.26 6.79
C PHE A 229 -0.26 25.02 6.25
N TYR A 230 -0.89 23.85 6.38
CA TYR A 230 -0.35 22.59 5.88
C TYR A 230 -0.17 22.63 4.35
N SER A 231 -1.18 23.09 3.60
CA SER A 231 -1.11 23.22 2.14
C SER A 231 0.00 24.17 1.67
N LEU A 232 0.34 25.19 2.45
CA LEU A 232 1.48 26.07 2.14
C LEU A 232 2.83 25.46 2.49
N ALA A 233 2.92 24.66 3.57
CA ALA A 233 4.17 24.07 4.03
C ALA A 233 4.59 22.83 3.23
N VAL A 234 3.62 22.02 2.78
CA VAL A 234 3.86 20.73 2.13
C VAL A 234 4.70 20.78 0.86
N PRO A 235 4.50 21.73 -0.08
CA PRO A 235 5.25 21.76 -1.34
C PRO A 235 6.76 21.75 -1.16
N LEU A 236 7.26 22.35 -0.06
CA LEU A 236 8.68 22.35 0.31
C LEU A 236 9.02 21.25 1.33
N GLY A 237 8.17 21.07 2.34
CA GLY A 237 8.44 20.16 3.45
C GLY A 237 8.40 18.68 3.06
N ALA A 238 7.39 18.25 2.29
CA ALA A 238 7.20 16.84 1.96
C ALA A 238 8.34 16.29 1.07
N PRO A 239 8.79 16.97 0.00
CA PRO A 239 9.94 16.51 -0.79
C PRO A 239 11.22 16.42 0.04
N ALA A 240 11.50 17.40 0.89
CA ALA A 240 12.68 17.38 1.75
C ALA A 240 12.66 16.19 2.73
N ILE A 241 11.52 15.92 3.37
CA ILE A 241 11.36 14.78 4.29
C ILE A 241 11.53 13.46 3.54
N LYS A 242 10.92 13.30 2.35
CA LYS A 242 11.04 12.09 1.54
C LYS A 242 12.50 11.88 1.08
N LEU A 243 13.20 12.93 0.64
CA LEU A 243 14.62 12.87 0.29
C LEU A 243 15.50 12.48 1.47
N VAL A 244 15.25 13.01 2.67
CA VAL A 244 15.98 12.62 3.89
C VAL A 244 15.76 11.13 4.21
N ARG A 245 14.55 10.60 3.99
CA ARG A 245 14.27 9.16 4.17
C ARG A 245 15.07 8.31 3.18
N VAL A 246 15.07 8.68 1.90
CA VAL A 246 15.86 8.01 0.86
C VAL A 246 17.36 8.09 1.18
N ALA A 247 17.87 9.27 1.56
CA ALA A 247 19.27 9.45 1.94
C ALA A 247 19.67 8.59 3.15
N ARG A 248 18.83 8.53 4.19
CA ARG A 248 19.06 7.68 5.38
C ARG A 248 19.04 6.19 5.03
N HIS A 249 18.19 5.79 4.10
CA HIS A 249 18.15 4.42 3.58
C HIS A 249 19.48 4.05 2.92
N ILE A 250 19.99 4.91 2.04
CA ILE A 250 21.25 4.69 1.33
C ILE A 250 22.44 4.69 2.28
N ALA A 251 22.46 5.60 3.26
CA ALA A 251 23.55 5.67 4.24
C ALA A 251 23.71 4.37 5.05
N ARG A 252 22.66 3.55 5.14
CA ARG A 252 22.67 2.24 5.81
C ARG A 252 23.04 1.08 4.88
N ARG A 253 23.21 1.32 3.58
CA ARG A 253 23.48 0.30 2.55
C ARG A 253 24.73 0.64 1.73
N PRO A 254 25.89 0.03 2.05
CA PRO A 254 27.11 0.22 1.28
C PRO A 254 26.89 -0.09 -0.21
N GLY A 255 27.39 0.76 -1.10
CA GLY A 255 27.30 0.55 -2.56
C GLY A 255 26.02 1.05 -3.25
N CYS A 256 25.01 1.52 -2.51
CA CYS A 256 23.74 1.97 -3.10
C CYS A 256 23.71 3.44 -3.57
N TRP A 257 24.81 4.18 -3.41
CA TRP A 257 24.85 5.63 -3.69
C TRP A 257 24.77 5.96 -5.19
N LEU A 258 25.46 5.22 -6.05
CA LEU A 258 25.41 5.41 -7.51
C LEU A 258 24.01 5.16 -8.09
N PRO A 259 23.35 4.00 -7.80
CA PRO A 259 21.97 3.78 -8.20
C PRO A 259 21.02 4.89 -7.72
N CYS A 260 21.17 5.39 -6.49
CA CYS A 260 20.33 6.49 -6.03
C CYS A 260 20.57 7.79 -6.80
N LEU A 261 21.83 8.20 -7.00
CA LEU A 261 22.12 9.42 -7.75
C LEU A 261 21.51 9.34 -9.15
N SER A 262 21.59 8.16 -9.78
CA SER A 262 20.96 7.92 -11.08
C SER A 262 19.43 7.98 -11.05
N ALA A 263 18.77 7.76 -9.89
CA ALA A 263 17.32 7.78 -9.74
C ALA A 263 16.76 9.19 -9.46
N LEU A 264 17.59 10.17 -9.12
CA LEU A 264 17.15 11.55 -8.80
C LEU A 264 16.30 12.22 -9.90
N PRO A 265 16.59 12.06 -11.20
CA PRO A 265 15.75 12.63 -12.26
C PRO A 265 14.32 12.09 -12.31
N VAL A 266 14.05 10.94 -11.67
CA VAL A 266 12.69 10.37 -11.52
C VAL A 266 12.11 10.74 -10.15
N ILE A 267 12.90 10.60 -9.08
CA ILE A 267 12.47 10.84 -7.70
C ILE A 267 12.10 12.29 -7.47
N LEU A 268 12.89 13.25 -7.95
CA LEU A 268 12.67 14.67 -7.68
C LEU A 268 11.35 15.17 -8.29
N PRO A 269 11.06 14.95 -9.59
CA PRO A 269 9.75 15.30 -10.15
C PRO A 269 8.60 14.58 -9.44
N ALA A 270 8.76 13.29 -9.10
CA ALA A 270 7.72 12.54 -8.39
C ALA A 270 7.41 13.13 -7.01
N PHE A 271 8.44 13.47 -6.23
CA PHE A 271 8.25 14.06 -4.91
C PHE A 271 7.64 15.46 -4.98
N LEU A 272 8.12 16.32 -5.88
CA LEU A 272 7.59 17.67 -6.09
C LEU A 272 6.14 17.63 -6.58
N TRP A 273 5.81 16.75 -7.53
CA TRP A 273 4.45 16.65 -8.04
C TRP A 273 3.50 16.02 -7.03
N SER A 274 3.97 15.02 -6.28
CA SER A 274 3.19 14.43 -5.18
C SER A 274 2.88 15.44 -4.07
N SER A 275 3.78 16.38 -3.78
CA SER A 275 3.56 17.41 -2.76
C SER A 275 2.53 18.45 -3.20
N VAL A 276 2.44 18.75 -4.50
CA VAL A 276 1.32 19.54 -5.05
C VAL A 276 0.00 18.80 -4.83
N GLY A 277 -0.05 17.50 -5.12
CA GLY A 277 -1.24 16.67 -4.86
C GLY A 277 -1.66 16.72 -3.40
N GLU A 278 -0.71 16.53 -2.49
CA GLU A 278 -0.93 16.60 -1.04
C GLU A 278 -1.45 17.98 -0.60
N ALA A 279 -0.85 19.07 -1.09
CA ALA A 279 -1.31 20.43 -0.81
C ALA A 279 -2.75 20.67 -1.29
N LEU A 280 -3.08 20.21 -2.50
CA LEU A 280 -4.43 20.31 -3.07
C LEU A 280 -5.45 19.47 -2.28
N GLY A 281 -5.07 18.28 -1.82
CA GLY A 281 -5.95 17.40 -1.06
C GLY A 281 -6.37 17.99 0.28
N CYS A 282 -5.45 18.66 0.97
CA CYS A 282 -5.76 19.34 2.23
C CYS A 282 -6.72 20.53 2.06
N SER A 283 -6.57 21.33 1.00
CA SER A 283 -7.33 22.57 0.83
C SER A 283 -8.61 22.42 0.00
N PHE A 284 -8.58 21.60 -1.05
CA PHE A 284 -9.66 21.49 -2.05
C PHE A 284 -10.30 20.10 -2.09
N GLY A 285 -9.90 19.19 -1.19
CA GLY A 285 -10.39 17.83 -1.17
C GLY A 285 -9.87 16.98 -2.34
N PRO A 286 -10.41 15.77 -2.52
CA PRO A 286 -9.81 14.77 -3.38
C PRO A 286 -10.10 15.04 -4.87
N GLY A 287 -11.22 15.70 -5.21
CA GLY A 287 -11.59 15.94 -6.62
C GLY A 287 -11.72 14.64 -7.41
N SER A 288 -11.23 14.62 -8.65
CA SER A 288 -11.15 13.39 -9.47
C SER A 288 -10.15 12.36 -8.95
N ALA A 289 -9.29 12.72 -7.99
CA ALA A 289 -8.16 11.88 -7.62
C ALA A 289 -8.54 10.54 -7.00
N VAL A 290 -9.77 10.38 -6.48
CA VAL A 290 -10.27 9.07 -6.04
C VAL A 290 -10.38 8.12 -7.23
N GLY A 291 -11.06 8.56 -8.29
CA GLY A 291 -11.21 7.76 -9.51
C GLY A 291 -9.88 7.56 -10.23
N ASP A 292 -9.03 8.61 -10.28
CA ASP A 292 -7.69 8.48 -10.87
C ASP A 292 -6.87 7.42 -10.09
N PHE A 293 -6.83 7.51 -8.77
CA PHE A 293 -6.12 6.55 -7.92
C PHE A 293 -6.63 5.12 -8.14
N GLU A 294 -7.95 4.91 -8.14
CA GLU A 294 -8.54 3.58 -8.41
C GLU A 294 -8.17 3.05 -9.80
N GLU A 295 -8.18 3.91 -10.82
CA GLU A 295 -7.79 3.54 -12.17
C GLU A 295 -6.31 3.09 -12.23
N TYR A 296 -5.40 3.80 -11.56
CA TYR A 296 -3.98 3.44 -11.50
C TYR A 296 -3.70 2.19 -10.67
N GLU A 297 -4.48 1.95 -9.61
CA GLU A 297 -4.32 0.77 -8.75
C GLU A 297 -4.82 -0.52 -9.39
N LEU A 298 -6.00 -0.47 -10.04
CA LEU A 298 -6.75 -1.67 -10.43
C LEU A 298 -6.85 -1.91 -11.93
N ASN A 299 -6.70 -0.86 -12.75
CA ASN A 299 -7.14 -0.91 -14.14
C ASN A 299 -6.02 -0.63 -15.13
N ARG A 300 -5.03 0.19 -14.78
CA ARG A 300 -4.00 0.62 -15.71
C ARG A 300 -2.78 -0.31 -15.69
N ALA A 301 -2.29 -0.66 -16.88
CA ALA A 301 -1.00 -1.33 -17.04
C ALA A 301 0.15 -0.40 -16.58
N ARG A 302 1.22 -1.00 -16.05
CA ARG A 302 2.40 -0.31 -15.46
C ARG A 302 3.56 -0.24 -16.45
N THR A 303 3.41 -0.86 -17.61
CA THR A 303 4.27 -0.74 -18.79
C THR A 303 3.99 0.54 -19.55
#